data_AF-A0A973H2Q4-F1
#
_entry.id   AF-A0A973H2Q4-F1
#
_cell.length_a   1.000
_cell.length_b   1.000
_cell.length_c   1.000
_cell.angle_alpha   90.00
_cell.angle_beta   90.00
_cell.angle_gamma   90.00
#
_symmetry.space_group_name_H-M   'P 1'
#
loop_
_entity.id
_entity.type
_entity.pdbx_description
1 polymer ?
#
loop_
_entity_poly.entity_id
_entity_poly.type
_entity_poly.pdbx_seq_one_letter_code
_entity_poly.pdbx_strand_id
1 'polypeptide(L)'
;LVDRAREEGAPVVWVQHSDEDLVKGSDAWEYAPELIRRDAEPLIHKNYGDSFEDTELEDVLAGAGAGHLIVTGASTDVCIRSTLHGAFVRGYDVTLVADAHTTEDTSKWGAPPPDQVIAHTNLYWRYQSAPGRTAAVTEAKDVTFSSPA
;
A
#
# COMPACT_ATOMS: atom_id res chain seq x y z
N LEU A 1 10.85 -2.65 -7.43
CA LEU A 1 9.41 -2.48 -7.71
C LEU A 1 9.14 -1.09 -8.27
N VAL A 2 9.39 -0.02 -7.50
CA VAL A 2 9.15 1.37 -7.91
C VAL A 2 9.85 1.73 -9.24
N ASP A 3 11.13 1.39 -9.40
CA ASP A 3 11.86 1.68 -10.66
C ASP A 3 11.27 0.96 -11.88
N ARG A 4 10.80 -0.27 -11.71
CA ARG A 4 10.12 -1.01 -12.77
C ARG A 4 8.77 -0.37 -13.13
N ALA A 5 8.01 0.08 -12.13
CA ALA A 5 6.78 0.84 -12.37
C ALA A 5 7.06 2.09 -13.23
N ARG A 6 8.14 2.81 -12.90
CA ARG A 6 8.58 4.01 -13.64
C ARG A 6 9.01 3.67 -15.07
N GLU A 7 9.77 2.60 -15.27
CA GLU A 7 10.21 2.14 -16.60
C GLU A 7 9.04 1.71 -17.48
N GLU A 8 8.01 1.11 -16.89
CA GLU A 8 6.78 0.68 -17.57
C GLU A 8 5.74 1.79 -17.70
N GLY A 9 6.03 3.00 -17.21
CA GLY A 9 5.14 4.17 -17.32
C GLY A 9 3.94 4.16 -16.36
N ALA A 10 3.96 3.29 -15.34
CA ALA A 10 2.91 3.18 -14.35
C ALA A 10 3.00 4.32 -13.31
N PRO A 11 1.88 4.99 -12.98
CA PRO A 11 1.87 6.01 -11.94
C PRO A 11 2.29 5.45 -10.57
N VAL A 12 3.17 6.17 -9.88
CA VAL A 12 3.58 5.86 -8.51
C VAL A 12 3.02 6.94 -7.59
N VAL A 13 2.19 6.53 -6.61
CA VAL A 13 1.65 7.41 -5.57
C VAL A 13 2.29 7.04 -4.24
N TRP A 14 2.87 8.03 -3.57
CA TRP A 14 3.44 7.90 -2.24
C TRP A 14 2.42 8.29 -1.19
N VAL A 15 2.43 7.57 -0.07
CA VAL A 15 1.57 7.87 1.08
C VAL A 15 2.44 7.93 2.33
N GLN A 16 2.29 8.98 3.13
CA GLN A 16 3.10 9.20 4.33
C GLN A 16 2.20 9.57 5.51
N HIS A 17 2.21 8.71 6.52
CA HIS A 17 1.43 8.86 7.74
C HIS A 17 2.09 9.85 8.70
N SER A 18 1.31 10.58 9.48
CA SER A 18 1.79 11.30 10.66
C SER A 18 0.74 11.33 11.76
N ASP A 19 1.18 11.25 13.00
CA ASP A 19 0.35 11.42 14.20
C ASP A 19 1.22 11.96 15.36
N GLU A 20 0.75 11.79 16.60
CA GLU A 20 1.48 12.22 17.80
C GLU A 20 2.76 11.41 18.06
N ASP A 21 2.82 10.16 17.61
CA ASP A 21 3.96 9.26 17.79
C ASP A 21 4.94 9.36 16.61
N LEU A 22 4.42 9.53 15.38
CA LEU A 22 5.18 9.71 14.15
C LEU A 22 5.07 11.16 13.65
N VAL A 23 5.79 12.04 14.33
CA VAL A 23 5.68 13.49 14.13
C VAL A 23 6.24 13.91 12.76
N LYS A 24 5.43 14.66 12.01
CA LYS A 24 5.79 15.20 10.69
C LYS A 24 7.08 16.03 10.73
N GLY A 25 8.01 15.72 9.83
CA GLY A 25 9.32 16.37 9.70
C GLY A 25 10.37 15.93 10.72
N SER A 26 10.07 14.92 11.54
CA SER A 26 11.08 14.26 12.36
C SER A 26 11.88 13.24 11.54
N ASP A 27 13.10 12.92 11.98
CA ASP A 27 13.95 11.93 11.29
C ASP A 27 13.27 10.56 11.17
N ALA A 28 12.46 10.16 12.16
CA ALA A 28 11.73 8.89 12.14
C ALA A 28 10.56 8.88 11.15
N TRP A 29 10.06 10.05 10.76
CA TRP A 29 8.94 10.21 9.83
C TRP A 29 9.37 10.18 8.36
N GLU A 30 10.63 10.50 8.08
CA GLU A 30 11.20 10.45 6.74
C GLU A 30 11.25 9.02 6.18
N TYR A 31 11.32 8.90 4.86
CA TYR A 31 11.43 7.60 4.21
C TYR A 31 12.77 6.92 4.54
N ALA A 32 12.79 5.59 4.41
CA ALA A 32 14.05 4.87 4.30
C ALA A 32 14.92 5.50 3.19
N PRO A 33 16.22 5.76 3.40
CA PRO A 33 17.07 6.48 2.45
C PRO A 33 17.11 5.89 1.03
N GLU A 34 16.82 4.60 0.90
CA GLU A 34 16.75 3.87 -0.37
C GLU A 34 15.47 4.19 -1.17
N LEU A 35 14.44 4.75 -0.54
CA LEU A 35 13.16 5.10 -1.13
C LEU A 35 13.13 6.58 -1.53
N ILE A 36 13.52 6.85 -2.78
CA ILE A 36 13.61 8.21 -3.32
C ILE A 36 12.39 8.50 -4.20
N ARG A 37 11.49 9.37 -3.69
CA ARG A 37 10.36 9.92 -4.46
C ARG A 37 10.86 10.87 -5.55
N ARG A 38 10.29 10.79 -6.76
CA ARG A 38 10.50 11.82 -7.80
C ARG A 38 9.50 12.96 -7.61
N ASP A 39 9.90 14.20 -7.90
CA ASP A 39 9.05 15.38 -7.65
C ASP A 39 7.68 15.31 -8.35
N ALA A 40 7.61 14.69 -9.53
CA ALA A 40 6.38 14.50 -10.29
C ALA A 40 5.44 13.42 -9.73
N GLU A 41 5.91 12.58 -8.80
CA GLU A 41 5.11 11.51 -8.19
C GLU A 41 4.26 12.08 -7.04
N PRO A 42 2.92 11.91 -7.06
CA PRO A 42 2.05 12.41 -6.01
C PRO A 42 2.46 11.91 -4.62
N LEU A 43 2.31 12.79 -3.62
CA LEU A 43 2.51 12.49 -2.21
C LEU A 43 1.23 12.82 -1.42
N ILE A 44 0.62 11.79 -0.85
CA ILE A 44 -0.52 11.89 0.04
C ILE A 44 -0.04 11.87 1.49
N HIS A 45 -0.39 12.90 2.24
CA HIS A 45 -0.27 12.85 3.70
C HIS A 45 -1.55 12.32 4.31
N LYS A 46 -1.44 11.50 5.34
CA LYS A 46 -2.60 10.92 6.04
C LYS A 46 -2.40 10.90 7.55
N ASN A 47 -3.52 10.85 8.27
CA ASN A 47 -3.56 10.73 9.73
C ASN A 47 -4.27 9.45 10.22
N TYR A 48 -4.82 8.65 9.31
CA TYR A 48 -5.59 7.44 9.63
C TYR A 48 -5.03 6.20 8.94
N GLY A 49 -5.48 5.02 9.38
CA GLY A 49 -5.03 3.74 8.81
C GLY A 49 -5.43 3.56 7.34
N ASP A 50 -6.68 3.87 6.99
CA ASP A 50 -7.13 3.89 5.59
C ASP A 50 -6.59 5.14 4.90
N SER A 51 -5.79 4.97 3.86
CA SER A 51 -5.18 6.09 3.13
C SER A 51 -6.19 6.93 2.35
N PHE A 52 -7.42 6.46 2.17
CA PHE A 52 -8.52 7.22 1.58
C PHE A 52 -9.26 8.11 2.58
N GLU A 53 -9.04 7.93 3.89
CA GLU A 53 -9.78 8.65 4.92
C GLU A 53 -9.17 10.04 5.13
N ASP A 54 -9.96 11.09 4.90
CA ASP A 54 -9.56 12.49 5.04
C ASP A 54 -8.31 12.86 4.22
N THR A 55 -8.24 12.36 2.98
CA THR A 55 -7.13 12.66 2.04
C THR A 55 -7.62 12.85 0.60
N GLU A 56 -6.73 13.37 -0.24
CA GLU A 56 -6.93 13.55 -1.69
C GLU A 56 -6.60 12.28 -2.50
N LEU A 57 -6.43 11.11 -1.87
CA LEU A 57 -5.98 9.90 -2.56
C LEU A 57 -6.96 9.47 -3.67
N GLU A 58 -8.27 9.54 -3.42
CA GLU A 58 -9.28 9.13 -4.40
C GLU A 58 -9.24 10.03 -5.65
N ASP A 59 -9.09 11.34 -5.46
CA ASP A 59 -8.98 12.31 -6.55
C ASP A 59 -7.70 12.12 -7.37
N VAL A 60 -6.57 11.83 -6.71
CA VAL A 60 -5.31 11.52 -7.38
C VAL A 60 -5.41 10.24 -8.22
N LEU A 61 -6.02 9.18 -7.68
CA LEU A 61 -6.24 7.92 -8.40
C LEU A 61 -7.20 8.11 -9.58
N ALA A 62 -8.28 8.87 -9.39
CA ALA A 62 -9.22 9.21 -10.45
C ALA A 62 -8.55 10.02 -11.57
N GLY A 63 -7.71 11.01 -11.21
CA GLY A 63 -6.94 11.80 -12.17
C GLY A 63 -5.92 10.98 -12.97
N ALA A 64 -5.42 9.88 -12.40
CA ALA A 64 -4.57 8.92 -13.08
C ALA A 64 -5.36 7.87 -13.90
N GLY A 65 -6.70 7.85 -13.82
CA GLY A 65 -7.52 6.83 -14.44
C GLY A 65 -7.30 5.42 -13.88
N ALA A 66 -6.89 5.33 -12.60
CA ALA A 66 -6.53 4.06 -11.99
C ALA A 66 -7.77 3.21 -11.69
N GLY A 67 -7.81 1.97 -12.20
CA GLY A 67 -8.79 0.95 -11.82
C GLY A 67 -8.20 -0.20 -10.99
N HIS A 68 -6.88 -0.32 -10.99
CA HIS A 68 -6.13 -1.40 -10.32
C HIS A 68 -4.97 -0.80 -9.51
N LEU A 69 -4.91 -1.14 -8.23
CA LEU A 69 -3.86 -0.70 -7.32
C LEU A 69 -2.91 -1.85 -6.98
N ILE A 70 -1.61 -1.58 -7.04
CA ILE A 70 -0.55 -2.47 -6.56
C ILE A 70 -0.01 -1.88 -5.25
N VAL A 71 -0.23 -2.58 -4.14
CA VAL A 71 -0.01 -2.07 -2.78
C VAL A 71 1.22 -2.72 -2.14
N THR A 72 2.10 -1.88 -1.58
CA THR A 72 3.35 -2.22 -0.89
C THR A 72 3.56 -1.21 0.25
N GLY A 73 4.29 -1.56 1.31
CA GLY A 73 4.65 -0.64 2.39
C GLY A 73 4.47 -1.20 3.80
N ALA A 74 4.26 -0.32 4.78
CA ALA A 74 4.11 -0.69 6.19
C ALA A 74 3.11 0.24 6.92
N SER A 75 2.47 -0.19 8.00
CA SER A 75 2.54 -1.54 8.59
C SER A 75 1.50 -2.50 8.01
N THR A 76 1.87 -3.77 7.84
CA THR A 76 1.05 -4.87 7.28
C THR A 76 -0.37 -4.91 7.83
N ASP A 77 -0.49 -4.97 9.16
CA ASP A 77 -1.74 -5.20 9.90
C ASP A 77 -2.49 -3.91 10.25
N VAL A 78 -1.90 -2.76 9.93
CA VAL A 78 -2.49 -1.43 10.17
C VAL A 78 -2.77 -0.76 8.82
N CYS A 79 -1.86 0.09 8.33
CA CYS A 79 -2.11 0.95 7.18
C CYS A 79 -2.31 0.15 5.88
N ILE A 80 -1.52 -0.91 5.68
CA ILE A 80 -1.64 -1.77 4.50
C ILE A 80 -2.99 -2.48 4.53
N ARG A 81 -3.32 -3.18 5.59
CA ARG A 81 -4.63 -3.83 5.76
C ARG A 81 -5.80 -2.85 5.57
N SER A 82 -5.79 -1.70 6.24
CA SER A 82 -6.87 -0.72 6.13
C SER A 82 -7.03 -0.20 4.70
N THR A 83 -5.92 0.14 4.03
CA THR A 83 -5.96 0.69 2.66
C THR A 83 -6.32 -0.37 1.62
N LEU A 84 -5.88 -1.63 1.80
CA LEU A 84 -6.30 -2.74 0.94
C LEU A 84 -7.82 -2.88 0.93
N HIS A 85 -8.43 -2.93 2.12
CA HIS A 85 -9.88 -2.99 2.25
C HIS A 85 -10.56 -1.70 1.76
N GLY A 86 -10.00 -0.52 2.07
CA GLY A 86 -10.50 0.79 1.66
C GLY A 86 -10.58 0.95 0.15
N ALA A 87 -9.54 0.53 -0.57
CA ALA A 87 -9.53 0.48 -2.04
C ALA A 87 -10.56 -0.53 -2.55
N PHE A 88 -10.55 -1.75 -1.99
CA PHE A 88 -11.42 -2.81 -2.47
C PHE A 88 -12.90 -2.43 -2.35
N VAL A 89 -13.36 -1.86 -1.22
CA VAL A 89 -14.77 -1.47 -1.06
C VAL A 89 -15.19 -0.34 -2.01
N ARG A 90 -14.27 0.54 -2.41
CA ARG A 90 -14.48 1.63 -3.39
C ARG A 90 -14.52 1.16 -4.83
N GLY A 91 -14.17 -0.10 -5.11
CA GLY A 91 -14.35 -0.72 -6.42
C GLY A 91 -13.06 -0.96 -7.21
N TYR A 92 -11.89 -0.68 -6.63
CA TYR A 92 -10.62 -0.96 -7.27
C TYR A 92 -10.33 -2.47 -7.29
N ASP A 93 -9.69 -2.94 -8.37
CA ASP A 93 -8.88 -4.16 -8.31
C ASP A 93 -7.66 -3.89 -7.44
N VAL A 94 -7.20 -4.87 -6.66
CA VAL A 94 -6.12 -4.64 -5.69
C VAL A 94 -5.18 -5.83 -5.58
N THR A 95 -3.93 -5.62 -5.96
CA THR A 95 -2.84 -6.58 -5.78
C THR A 95 -1.97 -6.17 -4.59
N LEU A 96 -1.82 -7.05 -3.60
CA LEU A 96 -0.80 -6.93 -2.55
C LEU A 96 0.51 -7.54 -3.03
N VAL A 97 1.63 -6.83 -2.85
CA VAL A 97 2.97 -7.34 -3.17
C VAL A 97 3.53 -8.10 -1.97
N ALA A 98 3.52 -9.43 -2.06
CA ALA A 98 3.65 -10.37 -0.94
C ALA A 98 4.95 -10.24 -0.13
N ASP A 99 6.03 -9.84 -0.80
CA ASP A 99 7.39 -9.69 -0.29
C ASP A 99 7.81 -8.22 -0.14
N ALA A 100 6.85 -7.29 -0.26
CA ALA A 100 7.10 -5.85 -0.14
C ALA A 100 6.13 -5.19 0.84
N HIS A 101 5.74 -5.89 1.91
CA HIS A 101 5.10 -5.28 3.07
C HIS A 101 5.64 -5.87 4.37
N THR A 102 5.63 -5.07 5.44
CA THR A 102 6.18 -5.50 6.75
C THR A 102 5.49 -4.82 7.92
N THR A 103 5.75 -5.30 9.14
CA THR A 103 5.25 -4.72 10.39
C THR A 103 6.29 -4.90 11.50
N GLU A 104 6.15 -4.16 12.60
CA GLU A 104 7.01 -4.27 13.78
C GLU A 104 6.60 -5.46 14.67
N ASP A 105 7.53 -5.93 15.52
CA ASP A 105 7.21 -6.93 16.53
C ASP A 105 6.47 -6.29 17.72
N THR A 106 5.14 -6.44 17.71
CA THR A 106 4.26 -6.02 18.81
C THR A 106 3.75 -7.23 19.62
N SER A 107 4.45 -8.37 19.58
CA SER A 107 4.05 -9.60 20.31
C SER A 107 3.93 -9.41 21.82
N LYS A 108 4.69 -8.47 22.40
CA LYS A 108 4.55 -8.04 23.81
C LYS A 108 3.15 -7.53 24.17
N TRP A 109 2.38 -7.08 23.17
CA TRP A 109 1.01 -6.60 23.29
C TRP A 109 -0.04 -7.60 22.79
N GLY A 110 0.36 -8.83 22.43
CA GLY A 110 -0.54 -9.91 22.03
C GLY A 110 -0.73 -10.07 20.52
N ALA A 111 -0.01 -9.34 19.68
CA ALA A 111 0.03 -9.61 18.25
C ALA A 111 0.81 -10.92 17.94
N PRO A 112 0.49 -11.63 16.83
CA PRO A 112 1.38 -12.66 16.32
C PRO A 112 2.77 -12.08 15.96
N PRO A 113 3.82 -12.90 15.91
CA PRO A 113 5.12 -12.48 15.39
C PRO A 113 5.02 -11.91 13.96
N PRO A 114 5.91 -10.96 13.55
CA PRO A 114 5.80 -10.27 12.26
C PRO A 114 5.69 -11.18 11.04
N ASP A 115 6.44 -12.28 11.00
CA ASP A 115 6.39 -13.26 9.92
C ASP A 115 5.01 -13.93 9.80
N GLN A 116 4.34 -14.19 10.93
CA GLN A 116 2.98 -14.72 10.95
C GLN A 116 1.95 -13.67 10.53
N VAL A 117 2.13 -12.41 10.92
CA VAL A 117 1.25 -11.31 10.48
C VAL A 117 1.35 -11.11 8.97
N ILE A 118 2.57 -11.14 8.42
CA ILE A 118 2.83 -11.05 6.98
C ILE A 118 2.23 -12.25 6.25
N ALA A 119 2.53 -13.47 6.70
CA ALA A 119 2.02 -14.71 6.10
C ALA A 119 0.49 -14.78 6.15
N HIS A 120 -0.13 -14.39 7.26
CA HIS A 120 -1.58 -14.36 7.39
C HIS A 120 -2.22 -13.33 6.46
N THR A 121 -1.61 -12.15 6.32
CA THR A 121 -2.11 -11.09 5.43
C THR A 121 -2.06 -11.52 3.97
N ASN A 122 -0.95 -12.11 3.54
CA ASN A 122 -0.83 -12.74 2.23
C ASN A 122 -1.85 -13.85 2.02
N LEU A 123 -2.09 -14.69 3.03
CA LEU A 123 -3.05 -15.79 2.94
C LEU A 123 -4.48 -15.28 2.74
N TYR A 124 -4.97 -14.39 3.61
CA TYR A 124 -6.36 -13.97 3.53
C TYR A 124 -6.61 -13.09 2.30
N TRP A 125 -5.67 -12.21 1.94
CA TRP A 125 -5.84 -11.31 0.80
C TRP A 125 -5.94 -12.07 -0.52
N ARG A 126 -5.18 -13.17 -0.67
CA ARG A 126 -5.22 -14.05 -1.86
C ARG A 126 -6.62 -14.61 -2.14
N TYR A 127 -7.44 -14.79 -1.10
CA TYR A 127 -8.80 -15.33 -1.22
C TYR A 127 -9.89 -14.27 -1.08
N GLN A 128 -9.53 -12.99 -0.97
CA GLN A 128 -10.48 -11.89 -0.95
C GLN A 128 -11.22 -11.82 -2.29
N SER A 129 -12.54 -11.64 -2.25
CA SER A 129 -13.36 -11.55 -3.47
C SER A 129 -14.61 -10.71 -3.25
N ALA A 130 -15.11 -10.14 -4.34
CA ALA A 130 -16.39 -9.45 -4.42
C ALA A 130 -16.82 -9.34 -5.89
N PRO A 131 -18.12 -9.20 -6.19
CA PRO A 131 -18.57 -8.99 -7.57
C PRO A 131 -17.94 -7.75 -8.20
N GLY A 132 -17.42 -7.89 -9.43
CA GLY A 132 -16.94 -6.77 -10.25
C GLY A 132 -15.55 -6.23 -9.91
N ARG A 133 -14.79 -6.89 -9.01
CA ARG A 133 -13.43 -6.51 -8.61
C ARG A 133 -12.63 -7.72 -8.14
N THR A 134 -11.32 -7.63 -8.25
CA THR A 134 -10.37 -8.71 -7.99
C THR A 134 -9.39 -8.33 -6.89
N ALA A 135 -9.00 -9.34 -6.11
CA ALA A 135 -7.88 -9.23 -5.19
C ALA A 135 -6.84 -10.28 -5.58
N ALA A 136 -5.57 -9.90 -5.52
CA ALA A 136 -4.46 -10.78 -5.83
C ALA A 136 -3.28 -10.57 -4.87
N VAL A 137 -2.43 -11.58 -4.76
CA VAL A 137 -1.18 -11.53 -4.02
C VAL A 137 -0.08 -12.06 -4.93
N THR A 138 0.94 -11.25 -5.20
CA THR A 138 2.05 -11.61 -6.10
C THR A 138 3.39 -11.17 -5.51
N GLU A 139 4.48 -11.83 -5.88
CA GLU A 139 5.83 -11.38 -5.50
C GLU A 139 6.25 -10.18 -6.36
N ALA A 140 7.11 -9.31 -5.82
CA ALA A 140 7.55 -8.09 -6.50
C ALA A 140 8.13 -8.36 -7.90
N LYS A 141 8.82 -9.50 -8.07
CA LYS A 141 9.40 -9.91 -9.35
C LYS A 141 8.34 -10.25 -10.42
N ASP A 142 7.15 -10.67 -10.01
CA ASP A 142 6.06 -11.14 -10.87
C ASP A 142 4.94 -10.09 -11.05
N VAL A 143 5.08 -8.90 -10.46
CA VAL A 143 4.16 -7.77 -10.69
C VAL A 143 4.19 -7.35 -12.16
N THR A 144 3.02 -7.13 -12.77
CA THR A 144 2.88 -6.51 -14.09
C THR A 144 2.14 -5.18 -13.94
N PHE A 145 2.63 -4.11 -14.55
CA PHE A 145 2.00 -2.78 -14.42
C PHE A 145 1.10 -2.38 -15.61
N SER A 146 1.11 -3.17 -16.68
CA SER A 146 0.16 -3.02 -17.80
C SER A 146 -1.23 -3.51 -17.39
N SER A 147 -2.28 -2.77 -17.72
CA SER A 147 -3.64 -3.30 -17.68
C SER A 147 -3.75 -4.52 -18.62
N PRO A 148 -4.42 -5.61 -18.20
CA PRO A 148 -4.78 -6.66 -19.16
C PRO A 148 -5.64 -6.03 -20.27
N ALA A 149 -5.25 -6.31 -21.52
CA ALA A 149 -5.95 -5.85 -22.72
C ALA A 149 -7.37 -6.43 -22.83
#